data_AF-A0A349QUN9-F1
#
_entry.id   AF-A0A349QUN9-F1
#
_cell.length_a   1.000
_cell.length_b   1.000
_cell.length_c   1.000
_cell.angle_alpha   90.00
_cell.angle_beta   90.00
_cell.angle_gamma   90.00
#
_symmetry.space_group_name_H-M   'P 1'
#
loop_
_entity.id
_entity.type
_entity.pdbx_description
1 polymer ?
#
loop_
_entity_poly.entity_id
_entity_poly.type
_entity_poly.pdbx_seq_one_letter_code
_entity_poly.pdbx_strand_id
1 'polypeptide(L)'
;DGSRTIWSYRDWVIKALNKDMPYDEFTIEQLAGDLLPEPTKDQLIATAFHRNTMNNDEGGTDSEEFRMAAVLDRLNTTYQVWLSTTFECVQCYSHTYDPFKFEEYYKSLAFFNNTRDEDTQGDHPKLRFYTAQDEKRIDSIKRWLSTTGNTSLVKSTDLFLHTLEP
;
A
#
# COMPACT_ATOMS: atom_id res chain seq x y z
N ASP A 1 -22.65 -3.61 3.88
CA ASP A 1 -21.52 -2.72 4.21
C ASP A 1 -20.73 -3.24 5.39
N GLY A 2 -19.55 -3.79 5.11
CA GLY A 2 -18.51 -3.92 6.13
C GLY A 2 -17.78 -2.60 6.27
N SER A 3 -17.48 -2.16 7.50
CA SER A 3 -16.63 -0.98 7.70
C SER A 3 -15.20 -1.29 7.25
N ARG A 4 -14.63 -0.47 6.35
CA ARG A 4 -13.20 -0.54 6.02
C ARG A 4 -12.36 -0.22 7.25
N THR A 5 -11.36 -1.05 7.54
CA THR A 5 -10.47 -0.88 8.70
C THR A 5 -9.03 -0.62 8.26
N ILE A 6 -8.53 0.58 8.54
CA ILE A 6 -7.17 1.03 8.19
C ILE A 6 -6.43 1.65 9.40
N TRP A 7 -6.87 1.29 10.61
CA TRP A 7 -6.37 1.87 11.86
C TRP A 7 -4.86 1.67 12.06
N SER A 8 -4.28 0.59 11.53
CA SER A 8 -2.84 0.32 11.66
C SER A 8 -1.99 1.35 10.93
N TYR A 9 -2.43 1.81 9.75
CA TYR A 9 -1.77 2.89 9.02
C TYR A 9 -1.84 4.20 9.81
N ARG A 10 -3.03 4.58 10.31
CA ARG A 10 -3.19 5.75 11.19
C ARG A 10 -2.25 5.68 12.39
N ASP A 11 -2.22 4.54 13.08
CA ASP A 11 -1.38 4.36 14.26
C ASP A 11 0.12 4.40 13.90
N TRP A 12 0.51 3.90 12.72
CA TRP A 12 1.87 4.04 12.22
C TRP A 12 2.23 5.51 12.00
N VAL A 13 1.37 6.30 11.33
CA VAL A 13 1.61 7.75 11.11
C VAL A 13 1.79 8.47 12.45
N ILE A 14 0.88 8.23 13.41
CA ILE A 14 0.97 8.84 14.75
C ILE A 14 2.29 8.46 15.44
N LYS A 15 2.70 7.19 15.36
CA LYS A 15 3.95 6.72 15.97
C LYS A 15 5.18 7.32 15.27
N ALA A 16 5.18 7.42 13.95
CA ALA A 16 6.28 8.00 13.17
C ALA A 16 6.50 9.46 13.56
N LEU A 17 5.41 10.25 13.61
CA LEU A 17 5.46 11.64 14.05
C LEU A 17 5.91 11.78 15.52
N ASN A 18 5.36 10.97 16.43
CA ASN A 18 5.72 11.02 17.85
C ASN A 18 7.16 10.57 18.14
N LYS A 19 7.80 9.87 17.20
CA LYS A 19 9.21 9.45 17.29
C LYS A 19 10.17 10.43 16.62
N ASP A 20 9.67 11.53 16.09
CA ASP A 20 10.44 12.47 15.27
C ASP A 20 11.17 11.74 14.12
N MET A 21 10.47 10.81 13.45
CA MET A 21 11.04 10.07 12.32
C MET A 21 11.58 11.04 11.26
N PRO A 22 12.81 10.84 10.77
CA PRO A 22 13.36 11.62 9.67
C PRO A 22 12.41 11.65 8.47
N TYR A 23 12.24 12.84 7.87
CA TYR A 23 11.26 13.02 6.80
C TYR A 23 11.55 12.17 5.55
N ASP A 24 12.83 11.94 5.25
CA ASP A 24 13.26 11.05 4.17
C ASP A 24 12.83 9.60 4.42
N GLU A 25 13.02 9.08 5.64
CA GLU A 25 12.55 7.76 6.04
C GLU A 25 11.01 7.69 5.97
N PHE A 26 10.32 8.67 6.55
CA PHE A 26 8.85 8.77 6.50
C PHE A 26 8.29 8.79 5.07
N THR A 27 9.02 9.40 4.14
CA THR A 27 8.68 9.45 2.72
C THR A 27 8.89 8.10 2.05
N ILE A 28 10.07 7.50 2.24
CA ILE A 28 10.44 6.22 1.62
C ILE A 28 9.50 5.12 2.09
N GLU A 29 9.21 5.02 3.39
CA GLU A 29 8.35 3.96 3.92
C GLU A 29 6.91 4.06 3.40
N GLN A 30 6.38 5.26 3.17
CA GLN A 30 5.02 5.43 2.63
C GLN A 30 4.92 5.21 1.12
N LEU A 31 5.94 5.60 0.36
CA LEU A 31 5.93 5.49 -1.11
C LEU A 31 6.40 4.12 -1.61
N ALA A 32 7.28 3.44 -0.86
CA ALA A 32 7.97 2.25 -1.34
C ALA A 32 8.42 1.31 -0.20
N GLY A 33 7.77 1.34 0.96
CA GLY A 33 8.15 0.50 2.11
C GLY A 33 8.09 -1.00 1.82
N ASP A 34 7.18 -1.44 0.94
CA ASP A 34 7.07 -2.82 0.45
C ASP A 34 8.18 -3.23 -0.53
N LEU A 35 8.82 -2.26 -1.18
CA LEU A 35 9.92 -2.47 -2.12
C LEU A 35 11.30 -2.48 -1.43
N LEU A 36 11.37 -2.23 -0.13
CA LEU A 36 12.60 -2.31 0.64
C LEU A 36 13.10 -3.76 0.76
N PRO A 37 14.42 -4.00 0.87
CA PRO A 37 14.94 -5.34 1.11
C PRO A 37 14.46 -5.89 2.46
N GLU A 38 13.78 -7.03 2.46
CA GLU A 38 13.21 -7.68 3.66
C GLU A 38 12.39 -6.70 4.52
N PRO A 39 11.28 -6.16 3.97
CA PRO A 39 10.56 -5.04 4.57
C PRO A 39 9.97 -5.42 5.92
N THR A 40 10.11 -4.52 6.89
CA THR A 40 9.48 -4.73 8.20
C THR A 40 7.96 -4.60 8.11
N LYS A 41 7.26 -5.14 9.11
CA LYS A 41 5.81 -5.00 9.18
C LYS A 41 5.35 -3.54 9.21
N ASP A 42 6.09 -2.66 9.89
CA ASP A 42 5.80 -1.22 9.94
C ASP A 42 5.95 -0.58 8.55
N GLN A 43 6.97 -0.96 7.78
CA GLN A 43 7.17 -0.50 6.39
C GLN A 43 6.07 -0.97 5.43
N LEU A 44 5.60 -2.20 5.60
CA LEU A 44 4.43 -2.71 4.87
C LEU A 44 3.15 -1.94 5.24
N ILE A 45 2.98 -1.59 6.52
CA ILE A 45 1.85 -0.77 6.98
C ILE A 45 1.96 0.66 6.42
N ALA A 46 3.16 1.25 6.39
CA ALA A 46 3.40 2.59 5.88
C ALA A 46 2.98 2.72 4.40
N THR A 47 3.30 1.71 3.60
CA THR A 47 2.94 1.62 2.16
C THR A 47 1.42 1.67 1.92
N ALA A 48 0.61 1.42 2.96
CA ALA A 48 -0.85 1.59 2.87
C ALA A 48 -1.28 3.03 2.52
N PHE A 49 -0.38 4.02 2.53
CA PHE A 49 -0.60 5.32 1.89
C PHE A 49 -1.22 5.16 0.48
N HIS A 50 -0.64 4.30 -0.37
CA HIS A 50 -1.14 4.03 -1.73
C HIS A 50 -2.39 3.16 -1.80
N ARG A 51 -2.81 2.59 -0.66
CA ARG A 51 -4.03 1.81 -0.53
C ARG A 51 -5.21 2.65 -0.09
N ASN A 52 -5.02 3.84 0.48
CA ASN A 52 -6.11 4.70 0.95
C ASN A 52 -7.01 5.31 -0.15
N THR A 53 -6.91 4.82 -1.39
CA THR A 53 -7.79 5.20 -2.49
C THR A 53 -9.23 4.79 -2.21
N MET A 54 -10.16 5.31 -3.02
CA MET A 54 -11.57 4.91 -2.97
C MET A 54 -11.71 3.38 -3.00
N ASN A 55 -12.53 2.84 -2.11
CA ASN A 55 -12.84 1.42 -2.03
C ASN A 55 -14.34 1.21 -2.19
N ASN A 56 -14.75 0.37 -3.13
CA ASN A 56 -16.13 -0.05 -3.28
C ASN A 56 -16.28 -1.49 -2.74
N ASP A 57 -17.29 -1.72 -1.92
CA ASP A 57 -17.65 -3.04 -1.36
C ASP A 57 -19.11 -3.40 -1.68
N GLU A 58 -19.81 -2.54 -2.42
CA GLU A 58 -21.22 -2.75 -2.82
C GLU A 58 -21.33 -3.61 -4.09
N GLY A 59 -20.24 -3.69 -4.88
CA GLY A 59 -20.23 -4.32 -6.19
C GLY A 59 -21.03 -3.54 -7.24
N GLY A 60 -20.92 -3.96 -8.49
CA GLY A 60 -21.74 -3.44 -9.59
C GLY A 60 -21.11 -2.30 -10.39
N THR A 61 -19.87 -1.89 -10.10
CA THR A 61 -19.07 -1.05 -10.99
C THR A 61 -18.21 -1.95 -11.89
N ASP A 62 -17.88 -1.48 -13.09
CA ASP A 62 -16.90 -2.17 -13.94
C ASP A 62 -15.52 -2.18 -13.27
N SER A 63 -14.87 -3.34 -13.21
CA SER A 63 -13.60 -3.48 -12.50
C SER A 63 -12.49 -2.62 -13.12
N GLU A 64 -12.49 -2.41 -14.43
CA GLU A 64 -11.48 -1.55 -15.08
C GLU A 64 -11.75 -0.06 -14.84
N GLU A 65 -13.02 0.34 -14.77
CA GLU A 65 -13.40 1.70 -14.37
C GLU A 65 -12.93 2.00 -12.94
N PHE A 66 -13.22 1.09 -12.01
CA PHE A 66 -12.79 1.20 -10.61
C PHE A 66 -11.26 1.25 -10.49
N ARG A 67 -10.57 0.35 -11.19
CA ARG A 67 -9.09 0.30 -11.21
C ARG A 67 -8.49 1.61 -11.69
N MET A 68 -9.04 2.19 -12.77
CA MET A 68 -8.56 3.46 -13.30
C MET A 68 -8.79 4.62 -12.32
N ALA A 69 -9.97 4.67 -11.69
CA ALA A 69 -10.27 5.68 -10.67
C ALA A 69 -9.31 5.60 -9.48
N ALA A 70 -9.00 4.38 -9.00
CA ALA A 70 -8.04 4.17 -7.92
C ALA A 70 -6.62 4.62 -8.29
N VAL A 71 -6.15 4.29 -9.50
CA VAL A 71 -4.81 4.70 -9.97
C VAL A 71 -4.71 6.22 -10.14
N LEU A 72 -5.76 6.88 -10.66
CA LEU A 72 -5.83 8.34 -10.78
C LEU A 72 -5.77 9.01 -9.40
N ASP A 73 -6.56 8.53 -8.44
CA ASP A 73 -6.57 9.04 -7.07
C ASP A 73 -5.21 8.87 -6.39
N ARG A 74 -4.56 7.71 -6.58
CA ARG A 74 -3.21 7.44 -6.07
C ARG A 74 -2.19 8.42 -6.64
N LEU A 75 -2.20 8.63 -7.95
CA LEU A 75 -1.33 9.57 -8.65
C LEU A 75 -1.53 10.99 -8.09
N ASN A 76 -2.79 11.46 -8.09
CA ASN A 76 -3.14 12.81 -7.69
C ASN A 76 -2.76 13.08 -6.23
N THR A 77 -3.08 12.15 -5.32
CA THR A 77 -2.74 12.23 -3.90
C THR A 77 -1.23 12.27 -3.69
N THR A 78 -0.47 11.47 -4.42
CA THR A 78 1.00 11.44 -4.32
C THR A 78 1.62 12.79 -4.69
N TYR A 79 1.21 13.37 -5.82
CA TYR A 79 1.68 14.69 -6.25
C TYR A 79 1.24 15.80 -5.29
N GLN A 80 0.02 15.73 -4.78
CA GLN A 80 -0.50 16.74 -3.86
C GLN A 80 0.25 16.71 -2.52
N VAL A 81 0.49 15.53 -1.95
CA VAL A 81 1.13 15.38 -0.63
C VAL A 81 2.64 15.62 -0.70
N TRP A 82 3.32 15.06 -1.70
CA TRP A 82 4.79 15.04 -1.72
C TRP A 82 5.42 16.10 -2.63
N LEU A 83 4.71 16.50 -3.68
CA LEU A 83 5.18 17.51 -4.64
C LEU A 83 4.44 18.84 -4.48
N SER A 84 3.54 18.95 -3.49
CA SER A 84 2.76 20.16 -3.21
C SER A 84 2.04 20.72 -4.45
N THR A 85 1.65 19.86 -5.37
CA THR A 85 1.15 20.24 -6.70
C THR A 85 -0.17 19.57 -6.99
N THR A 86 -1.15 20.33 -7.49
CA THR A 86 -2.45 19.81 -7.93
C THR A 86 -2.36 19.21 -9.34
N PHE A 87 -1.70 18.05 -9.45
CA PHE A 87 -1.42 17.41 -10.73
C PHE A 87 -2.69 16.92 -11.46
N GLU A 88 -3.79 16.75 -10.74
CA GLU A 88 -5.11 16.40 -11.29
C GLU A 88 -5.60 17.37 -12.38
N CYS A 89 -5.24 18.67 -12.31
CA CYS A 89 -5.60 19.61 -13.36
C CYS A 89 -5.02 19.24 -14.73
N VAL A 90 -3.89 18.51 -14.73
CA VAL A 90 -3.19 18.09 -15.96
C VAL A 90 -3.90 16.93 -16.66
N GLN A 91 -4.86 16.29 -16.00
CA GLN A 91 -5.63 15.16 -16.54
C GLN A 91 -6.40 15.51 -17.81
N CYS A 92 -6.83 16.77 -17.97
CA CYS A 92 -7.66 17.20 -19.10
C CYS A 92 -6.93 18.16 -20.06
N TYR A 93 -5.92 18.89 -19.58
CA TYR A 93 -5.19 19.89 -20.36
C TYR A 93 -3.78 20.07 -19.78
N SER A 94 -2.84 20.67 -20.52
CA SER A 94 -1.52 20.97 -19.95
C SER A 94 -1.63 22.06 -18.88
N HIS A 95 -0.82 22.01 -17.83
CA HIS A 95 -0.94 22.98 -16.74
C HIS A 95 -0.62 24.41 -17.22
N THR A 96 -1.38 25.40 -16.73
CA THR A 96 -1.30 26.79 -17.23
C THR A 96 0.01 27.49 -16.88
N TYR A 97 0.56 27.21 -15.69
CA TYR A 97 1.71 27.95 -15.13
C TYR A 97 2.95 27.07 -14.99
N ASP A 98 2.78 25.92 -14.34
CA ASP A 98 3.84 24.91 -14.24
C ASP A 98 4.09 24.19 -15.58
N PRO A 99 5.35 23.78 -15.85
CA PRO A 99 5.76 23.20 -17.13
C PRO A 99 5.32 21.72 -17.30
N PHE A 100 4.15 21.35 -16.79
CA PHE A 100 3.59 20.00 -16.96
C PHE A 100 2.78 19.90 -18.24
N LYS A 101 3.25 19.04 -19.15
CA LYS A 101 2.51 18.70 -20.37
C LYS A 101 1.46 17.64 -20.09
N PHE A 102 0.38 17.69 -20.84
CA PHE A 102 -0.71 16.70 -20.78
C PHE A 102 -0.18 15.25 -20.84
N GLU A 103 0.80 14.96 -21.70
CA GLU A 103 1.33 13.60 -21.85
C GLU A 103 2.12 13.13 -20.61
N GLU A 104 2.64 14.04 -19.80
CA GLU A 104 3.39 13.71 -18.58
C GLU A 104 2.48 13.20 -17.47
N TYR A 105 1.21 13.63 -17.47
CA TYR A 105 0.18 13.08 -16.59
C TYR A 105 0.01 11.58 -16.82
N TYR A 106 -0.18 11.17 -18.07
CA TYR A 106 -0.37 9.76 -18.41
C TYR A 106 0.90 8.92 -18.34
N LYS A 107 2.08 9.51 -18.53
CA LYS A 107 3.36 8.84 -18.23
C LYS A 107 3.52 8.55 -16.74
N SER A 108 3.13 9.50 -15.90
CA SER A 108 3.14 9.31 -14.44
C SER A 108 2.07 8.29 -14.02
N LEU A 109 0.89 8.34 -14.63
CA LEU A 109 -0.16 7.34 -14.42
C LEU A 109 0.36 5.94 -14.74
N ALA A 110 1.07 5.76 -15.86
CA ALA A 110 1.65 4.48 -16.25
C ALA A 110 2.64 3.93 -15.20
N PHE A 111 3.36 4.80 -14.48
CA PHE A 111 4.24 4.40 -13.39
C PHE A 111 3.48 3.83 -12.18
N PHE A 112 2.36 4.45 -11.79
CA PHE A 112 1.51 3.99 -10.68
C PHE A 112 0.50 2.89 -11.06
N ASN A 113 0.42 2.56 -12.35
CA ASN A 113 -0.46 1.54 -12.90
C ASN A 113 0.14 0.13 -12.77
N ASN A 114 0.46 -0.27 -11.54
CA ASN A 114 1.08 -1.55 -11.20
C ASN A 114 0.26 -2.36 -10.17
N THR A 115 -0.94 -1.89 -9.83
CA THR A 115 -1.81 -2.49 -8.83
C THR A 115 -2.96 -3.25 -9.44
N ARG A 116 -3.44 -4.24 -8.68
CA ARG A 116 -4.66 -4.97 -8.97
C ARG A 116 -5.80 -4.42 -8.11
N ASP A 117 -6.25 -3.21 -8.43
CA ASP A 117 -7.45 -2.64 -7.83
C ASP A 117 -8.67 -3.20 -8.58
N GLU A 118 -9.61 -3.81 -7.85
CA GLU A 118 -10.80 -4.45 -8.43
C GLU A 118 -12.01 -4.27 -7.50
N ASP A 119 -13.21 -4.08 -8.08
CA ASP A 119 -14.48 -3.99 -7.33
C ASP A 119 -14.88 -5.39 -6.84
N THR A 120 -14.34 -5.77 -5.68
CA THR A 120 -14.58 -7.07 -5.05
C THR A 120 -14.98 -6.91 -3.59
N GLN A 121 -15.56 -7.96 -3.02
CA GLN A 121 -15.96 -8.01 -1.62
C GLN A 121 -14.72 -8.12 -0.71
N GLY A 122 -13.96 -7.03 -0.60
CA GLY A 122 -12.79 -6.89 0.28
C GLY A 122 -11.55 -6.23 -0.33
N ASP A 123 -10.81 -5.52 0.51
CA ASP A 123 -9.55 -4.83 0.16
C ASP A 123 -8.33 -5.74 0.44
N HIS A 124 -7.85 -6.48 -0.57
CA HIS A 124 -6.77 -7.48 -0.47
C HIS A 124 -5.44 -7.01 -1.11
N PRO A 125 -4.26 -7.54 -0.70
CA PRO A 125 -4.00 -8.39 0.47
C PRO A 125 -4.22 -7.64 1.79
N LYS A 126 -4.50 -8.38 2.87
CA LYS A 126 -4.59 -7.86 4.24
C LYS A 126 -3.45 -8.40 5.08
N LEU A 127 -2.76 -7.51 5.81
CA LEU A 127 -1.76 -7.91 6.78
C LEU A 127 -2.41 -8.59 8.00
N ARG A 128 -1.80 -9.69 8.45
CA ARG A 128 -2.24 -10.38 9.66
C ARG A 128 -1.66 -9.72 10.90
N PHE A 129 -2.51 -9.50 11.90
CA PHE A 129 -2.09 -9.06 13.23
C PHE A 129 -2.36 -10.18 14.22
N TYR A 130 -1.36 -10.45 15.05
CA TYR A 130 -1.40 -11.53 16.04
C TYR A 130 -1.33 -10.95 17.44
N THR A 131 -1.88 -11.69 18.40
CA THR A 131 -1.71 -11.33 19.81
C THR A 131 -0.28 -11.63 20.25
N ALA A 132 0.20 -10.97 21.30
CA ALA A 132 1.54 -11.25 21.86
C ALA A 132 1.74 -12.72 22.26
N GLN A 133 0.66 -13.44 22.58
CA GLN A 133 0.71 -14.88 22.84
C GLN A 133 0.89 -15.69 21.55
N ASP A 134 0.18 -15.32 20.48
CA ASP A 134 0.26 -16.00 19.20
C ASP A 134 1.56 -15.69 18.44
N GLU A 135 2.13 -14.49 18.60
CA GLU A 135 3.46 -14.17 18.06
C GLU A 135 4.52 -15.15 18.57
N LYS A 136 4.51 -15.48 19.86
CA LYS A 136 5.44 -16.49 20.42
C LYS A 136 5.24 -17.88 19.79
N ARG A 137 4.00 -18.25 19.49
CA ARG A 137 3.69 -19.52 18.82
C ARG A 137 4.20 -19.49 17.38
N ILE A 138 3.98 -18.39 16.68
CA ILE A 138 4.45 -18.20 15.31
C ILE A 138 5.98 -18.25 15.25
N ASP A 139 6.67 -17.61 16.19
CA ASP A 139 8.13 -17.69 16.29
C ASP A 139 8.61 -19.12 16.47
N SER A 140 7.90 -19.91 17.29
CA SER A 140 8.22 -21.34 17.47
C SER A 140 8.05 -22.14 16.18
N ILE A 141 7.00 -21.83 15.40
CA ILE A 141 6.74 -22.45 14.08
C ILE A 141 7.83 -22.04 13.08
N LYS A 142 8.18 -20.74 12.99
CA LYS A 142 9.24 -20.24 12.11
C LYS A 142 10.58 -20.89 12.43
N ARG A 143 10.93 -21.03 13.72
CA ARG A 143 12.15 -21.73 14.17
C ARG A 143 12.15 -23.21 13.83
N TRP A 144 11.02 -23.89 13.96
CA TRP A 144 10.92 -25.31 13.60
C TRP A 144 11.01 -25.51 12.08
N LEU A 145 10.44 -24.60 11.29
CA LEU A 145 10.52 -24.63 9.83
C LEU A 145 11.93 -24.33 9.31
N SER A 146 12.69 -23.47 9.98
CA SER A 146 14.08 -23.20 9.57
C SER A 146 15.02 -24.40 9.80
N THR A 147 14.69 -25.29 10.74
CA THR A 147 15.47 -26.52 10.99
C THR A 147 15.03 -27.71 10.16
N THR A 148 13.74 -27.80 9.83
CA THR A 148 13.13 -29.01 9.24
C THR A 148 12.66 -28.83 7.80
N GLY A 149 12.36 -27.59 7.40
CA GLY A 149 11.73 -27.26 6.11
C GLY A 149 12.73 -27.06 4.98
N ASN A 150 12.23 -27.08 3.75
CA ASN A 150 12.96 -26.61 2.57
C ASN A 150 12.72 -25.10 2.36
N THR A 151 13.58 -24.44 1.57
CA THR A 151 13.50 -22.99 1.34
C THR A 151 12.15 -22.54 0.78
N SER A 152 11.53 -23.37 -0.07
CA SER A 152 10.20 -23.08 -0.64
C SER A 152 9.10 -23.06 0.42
N LEU A 153 9.11 -24.03 1.33
CA LEU A 153 8.12 -24.15 2.40
C LEU A 153 8.26 -22.98 3.37
N VAL A 154 9.49 -22.65 3.77
CA VAL A 154 9.78 -21.49 4.64
C VAL A 154 9.22 -20.22 4.02
N LYS A 155 9.48 -19.96 2.72
CA LYS A 155 8.97 -18.76 2.04
C LYS A 155 7.44 -18.75 1.94
N SER A 156 6.81 -19.87 1.60
CA SER A 156 5.35 -19.97 1.50
C SER A 156 4.65 -19.80 2.84
N THR A 157 5.23 -20.35 3.92
CA THR A 157 4.67 -20.20 5.26
C THR A 157 4.89 -18.79 5.78
N ASP A 158 6.03 -18.18 5.52
CA ASP A 158 6.27 -16.79 5.90
C ASP A 158 5.26 -15.86 5.22
N LEU A 159 5.04 -16.02 3.91
CA LEU A 159 4.01 -15.27 3.18
C LEU A 159 2.62 -15.49 3.78
N PHE A 160 2.22 -16.75 4.03
CA PHE A 160 0.92 -17.07 4.63
C PHE A 160 0.72 -16.49 6.04
N LEU A 161 1.80 -16.38 6.81
CA LEU A 161 1.77 -15.78 8.15
C LEU A 161 1.71 -14.25 8.07
N HIS A 162 2.15 -13.64 6.96
CA HIS A 162 2.08 -12.19 6.78
C HIS A 162 0.78 -11.74 6.09
N THR A 163 0.34 -12.43 5.05
CA THR A 163 -0.84 -12.08 4.22
C THR A 163 -1.83 -13.25 4.14
N LEU A 164 -3.10 -12.93 3.83
CA LEU A 164 -4.15 -13.94 3.69
C LEU A 164 -4.08 -14.70 2.35
N GLU A 165 -3.36 -14.19 1.35
CA GLU A 165 -3.30 -14.70 -0.02
C GLU A 165 -1.87 -14.53 -0.59
N PRO A 166 -1.49 -15.37 -1.58
CA PRO A 166 -0.16 -15.33 -2.22
C PRO A 166 0.13 -14.03 -2.98
#